data_AF-A0A8I2G3W0-F1
#
_entry.id   AF-A0A8I2G3W0-F1
#
_cell.length_a   1.000
_cell.length_b   1.000
_cell.length_c   1.000
_cell.angle_alpha   90.00
_cell.angle_beta   90.00
_cell.angle_gamma   90.00
#
_symmetry.space_group_name_H-M   'P 1'
#
loop_
_entity.id
_entity.type
_entity.pdbx_description
1 polymer ?
#
loop_
_entity_poly.entity_id
_entity_poly.type
_entity_poly.pdbx_seq_one_letter_code
_entity_poly.pdbx_strand_id
1 'polypeptide(L)'
;PHQTKHSDIANVLAIDPDTPGPDRVKHVSNDDAKNWNLAFDHSGVKGSNPHQVTAEQVGALSNEGGAVTGSLYVKTTDWSAISGTATKTHGVMGQLTEDIETGPTYRCAGVVGVSEIEGKHGVYAKAPQNTYALYVRGAAHFTGGASGCRLNTFINASGEALNTGDIVRLEGTPVTQFIGEDNEIPLAKVTFADEANAGLTMGIVHRKAMPLGDVPGTGTGTDDPSTIADGEELFVVTHGCYAKCQCKVDSPGEEINVGDLLTPSATPGYAKKAVEPKIGSMIGKALESFSGGEGEDPYIAVFVNIQ
;
A
#
# COMPACT_ATOMS: atom_id res chain seq x y z
N PRO A 1 -69.51 15.41 -23.13
CA PRO A 1 -68.35 15.36 -22.22
C PRO A 1 -67.07 15.08 -23.03
N HIS A 2 -66.63 16.11 -23.76
CA HIS A 2 -65.44 16.09 -24.61
C HIS A 2 -64.22 16.50 -23.77
N GLN A 3 -63.23 15.62 -23.65
CA GLN A 3 -61.88 15.99 -23.23
C GLN A 3 -61.09 16.39 -24.46
N THR A 4 -60.79 17.68 -24.60
CA THR A 4 -59.77 18.19 -25.52
C THR A 4 -58.39 18.01 -24.87
N LYS A 5 -57.58 17.10 -25.43
CA LYS A 5 -56.15 17.02 -25.14
C LYS A 5 -55.47 18.28 -25.70
N HIS A 6 -55.06 19.19 -24.83
CA HIS A 6 -54.05 20.19 -25.18
C HIS A 6 -52.69 19.49 -25.17
N SER A 7 -52.19 19.13 -26.34
CA SER A 7 -50.77 18.84 -26.53
C SER A 7 -50.05 20.19 -26.60
N ASP A 8 -49.32 20.54 -25.55
CA ASP A 8 -48.40 21.68 -25.57
C ASP A 8 -47.28 21.39 -26.56
N ILE A 9 -47.42 21.91 -27.78
CA ILE A 9 -46.38 21.88 -28.81
C ILE A 9 -45.39 22.99 -28.43
N ALA A 10 -44.31 22.62 -27.75
CA ALA A 10 -43.14 23.48 -27.60
C ALA A 10 -42.53 23.70 -29.00
N ASN A 11 -42.84 24.82 -29.63
CA ASN A 11 -42.22 25.21 -30.89
C ASN A 11 -40.77 25.61 -30.64
N VAL A 12 -39.82 24.83 -31.17
CA VAL A 12 -38.39 25.17 -31.13
C VAL A 12 -38.05 25.98 -32.38
N LEU A 13 -37.47 27.16 -32.21
CA LEU A 13 -36.95 27.98 -33.30
C LEU A 13 -35.62 27.38 -33.76
N ALA A 14 -35.54 26.91 -35.01
CA ALA A 14 -34.31 26.39 -35.60
C ALA A 14 -33.81 27.30 -36.73
N ILE A 15 -32.49 27.40 -36.88
CA ILE A 15 -31.81 28.19 -37.92
C ILE A 15 -31.55 27.28 -39.11
N ASP A 16 -32.13 27.60 -40.26
CA ASP A 16 -31.90 26.92 -41.54
C ASP A 16 -30.52 27.35 -42.10
N PRO A 17 -29.55 26.43 -42.20
CA PRO A 17 -28.19 26.76 -42.64
C PRO A 17 -28.08 27.09 -44.14
N ASP A 18 -29.10 26.78 -44.95
CA ASP A 18 -29.05 26.93 -46.41
C ASP A 18 -29.72 28.21 -46.92
N THR A 19 -30.41 28.95 -46.05
CA THR A 19 -31.13 30.19 -46.44
C THR A 19 -30.32 31.42 -46.03
N PRO A 20 -29.60 32.17 -46.88
CA PRO A 20 -28.88 33.37 -46.45
C PRO A 20 -29.83 34.55 -46.14
N GLY A 21 -29.64 35.23 -45.01
CA GLY A 21 -30.40 36.43 -44.62
C GLY A 21 -31.08 36.34 -43.24
N PRO A 22 -31.75 37.41 -42.78
CA PRO A 22 -32.37 37.47 -41.45
C PRO A 22 -33.58 36.52 -41.26
N ASP A 23 -34.10 35.94 -42.34
CA ASP A 23 -35.26 35.02 -42.33
C ASP A 23 -34.87 33.54 -42.15
N ARG A 24 -33.71 33.26 -41.53
CA ARG A 24 -33.22 31.89 -41.29
C ARG A 24 -34.05 31.07 -40.29
N VAL A 25 -34.97 31.71 -39.57
CA VAL A 25 -35.66 31.04 -38.47
C VAL A 25 -36.94 30.41 -38.98
N LYS A 26 -36.95 29.08 -39.09
CA LYS A 26 -38.14 28.31 -39.43
C LYS A 26 -38.67 27.61 -38.18
N HIS A 27 -40.00 27.58 -38.07
CA HIS A 27 -40.68 26.71 -37.12
C HIS A 27 -40.60 25.28 -37.63
N VAL A 28 -39.88 24.42 -36.93
CA VAL A 28 -39.83 22.97 -37.20
C VAL A 28 -40.67 22.24 -36.17
N SER A 29 -41.30 21.14 -36.60
CA SER A 29 -42.09 20.30 -35.71
C SER A 29 -41.16 19.49 -34.78
N ASN A 30 -41.68 19.07 -33.63
CA ASN A 30 -40.90 18.29 -32.66
C ASN A 30 -40.44 16.92 -33.21
N ASP A 31 -41.11 16.39 -34.23
CA ASP A 31 -40.72 15.12 -34.85
C ASP A 31 -39.59 15.31 -35.88
N ASP A 32 -39.50 16.50 -36.50
CA ASP A 32 -38.36 16.87 -37.34
C ASP A 32 -37.11 17.16 -36.50
N ALA A 33 -37.29 17.74 -35.30
CA ALA A 33 -36.20 18.02 -34.35
C ALA A 33 -35.50 16.75 -33.82
N LYS A 34 -36.19 15.59 -33.81
CA LYS A 34 -35.59 14.31 -33.41
C LYS A 34 -34.67 13.71 -34.48
N ASN A 35 -34.90 14.04 -35.75
CA ASN A 35 -34.06 13.60 -36.87
C ASN A 35 -32.89 14.56 -37.13
N TRP A 36 -32.98 15.79 -36.62
CA TRP A 36 -31.81 16.63 -36.46
C TRP A 36 -30.98 16.11 -35.30
N ASN A 37 -30.00 15.26 -35.62
CA ASN A 37 -28.79 15.18 -34.84
C ASN A 37 -28.23 16.61 -34.77
N LEU A 38 -28.66 17.39 -33.77
CA LEU A 38 -27.88 18.45 -33.15
C LEU A 38 -26.66 17.77 -32.52
N ALA A 39 -25.82 17.19 -33.38
CA ALA A 39 -24.41 17.20 -33.15
C ALA A 39 -24.09 18.69 -33.01
N PHE A 40 -24.09 19.17 -31.78
CA PHE A 40 -23.27 20.31 -31.45
C PHE A 40 -21.85 19.85 -31.72
N ASP A 41 -21.46 19.91 -32.98
CA ASP A 41 -20.12 19.67 -33.43
C ASP A 41 -19.30 20.87 -32.97
N HIS A 42 -18.82 20.78 -31.74
CA HIS A 42 -17.91 21.77 -31.17
C HIS A 42 -16.58 21.80 -31.93
N SER A 43 -16.31 20.84 -32.83
CA SER A 43 -15.12 20.89 -33.69
C SER A 43 -15.22 21.97 -34.78
N GLY A 44 -16.43 22.48 -35.06
CA GLY A 44 -16.68 23.54 -36.03
C GLY A 44 -16.71 24.97 -35.47
N VAL A 45 -16.87 25.16 -34.15
CA VAL A 45 -16.83 26.49 -33.51
C VAL A 45 -15.37 26.92 -33.33
N LYS A 46 -14.69 27.20 -34.45
CA LYS A 46 -13.46 28.01 -34.50
C LYS A 46 -13.77 29.51 -34.38
N GLY A 47 -14.84 29.86 -33.68
CA GLY A 47 -15.19 31.22 -33.33
C GLY A 47 -14.70 31.51 -31.92
N SER A 48 -14.03 32.64 -31.75
CA SER A 48 -13.72 33.26 -30.46
C SER A 48 -14.92 33.11 -29.52
N ASN A 49 -14.66 32.79 -28.24
CA ASN A 49 -15.66 32.81 -27.16
C ASN A 49 -16.71 33.92 -27.46
N PRO A 50 -18.02 33.61 -27.57
CA PRO A 50 -19.03 34.59 -27.98
C PRO A 50 -19.10 35.81 -27.04
N HIS A 51 -18.53 35.70 -25.84
CA HIS A 51 -18.39 36.79 -24.87
C HIS A 51 -17.03 37.51 -24.93
N GLN A 52 -16.12 37.07 -25.80
CA GLN A 52 -14.71 37.50 -25.89
C GLN A 52 -13.97 37.49 -24.55
N VAL A 53 -14.48 36.77 -23.53
CA VAL A 53 -13.82 36.69 -22.23
C VAL A 53 -12.68 35.66 -22.26
N THR A 54 -11.51 36.05 -21.78
CA THR A 54 -10.36 35.16 -21.59
C THR A 54 -10.50 34.39 -20.28
N ALA A 55 -9.77 33.27 -20.15
CA ALA A 55 -9.65 32.54 -18.89
C ALA A 55 -9.18 33.45 -17.73
N GLU A 56 -8.25 34.36 -18.02
CA GLU A 56 -7.77 35.37 -17.08
C GLU A 56 -8.89 36.33 -16.64
N GLN A 57 -9.74 36.78 -17.57
CA GLN A 57 -10.85 37.71 -17.27
C GLN A 57 -11.92 37.11 -16.34
N VAL A 58 -12.01 35.78 -16.28
CA VAL A 58 -12.90 35.08 -15.33
C VAL A 58 -12.15 34.55 -14.09
N GLY A 59 -10.87 34.89 -13.95
CA GLY A 59 -10.03 34.43 -12.84
C GLY A 59 -9.76 32.92 -12.84
N ALA A 60 -9.83 32.26 -14.00
CA ALA A 60 -9.47 30.86 -14.12
C ALA A 60 -7.96 30.66 -13.88
N LEU A 61 -7.61 29.53 -13.27
CA LEU A 61 -6.21 29.15 -13.10
C LEU A 61 -5.56 28.92 -14.48
N SER A 62 -4.28 29.27 -14.57
CA SER A 62 -3.51 29.02 -15.79
C SER A 62 -3.29 27.52 -16.02
N ASN A 63 -3.04 27.13 -17.27
CA ASN A 63 -2.63 25.76 -17.59
C ASN A 63 -1.25 25.39 -17.04
N GLU A 64 -0.46 26.39 -16.61
CA GLU A 64 0.83 26.20 -15.92
C GLU A 64 0.65 26.00 -14.41
N GLY A 65 -0.60 26.06 -13.93
CA GLY A 65 -0.97 25.94 -12.51
C GLY A 65 -1.26 27.29 -11.84
N GLY A 66 -1.46 27.23 -10.53
CA GLY A 66 -1.67 28.39 -9.67
C GLY A 66 -2.09 27.98 -8.26
N ALA A 67 -2.23 28.95 -7.37
CA ALA A 67 -2.66 28.74 -5.99
C ALA A 67 -4.15 29.02 -5.85
N VAL A 68 -4.87 28.13 -5.17
CA VAL A 68 -6.23 28.39 -4.67
C VAL A 68 -6.11 28.74 -3.19
N THR A 69 -6.60 29.92 -2.81
CA THR A 69 -6.72 30.32 -1.41
C THR A 69 -8.17 30.20 -0.97
N GLY A 70 -8.42 29.74 0.27
CA GLY A 70 -9.76 29.49 0.80
C GLY A 70 -10.20 28.02 0.71
N SER A 71 -11.51 27.78 0.61
CA SER A 71 -12.08 26.43 0.58
C SER A 71 -12.30 25.94 -0.87
N LEU A 72 -11.86 24.73 -1.16
CA LEU A 72 -12.14 24.03 -2.40
C LEU A 72 -12.98 22.78 -2.12
N TYR A 73 -14.20 22.73 -2.65
CA TYR A 73 -15.06 21.55 -2.59
C TYR A 73 -15.15 20.91 -3.97
N VAL A 74 -14.61 19.69 -4.10
CA VAL A 74 -14.69 18.91 -5.35
C VAL A 74 -15.56 17.68 -5.10
N LYS A 75 -16.66 17.58 -5.85
CA LYS A 75 -17.54 16.41 -5.85
C LYS A 75 -17.55 15.81 -7.25
N THR A 76 -17.33 14.50 -7.32
CA THR A 76 -17.48 13.72 -8.55
C THR A 76 -18.49 12.60 -8.33
N THR A 77 -19.14 12.17 -9.41
CA THR A 77 -19.95 10.94 -9.44
C THR A 77 -19.17 9.76 -10.04
N ASP A 78 -17.98 10.02 -10.59
CA ASP A 78 -17.10 9.04 -11.23
C ASP A 78 -15.88 8.69 -10.36
N TRP A 79 -14.85 8.07 -10.95
CA TRP A 79 -13.80 7.34 -10.23
C TRP A 79 -12.81 8.20 -9.43
N SER A 80 -12.57 9.47 -9.80
CA SER A 80 -11.59 10.32 -9.09
C SER A 80 -11.97 11.80 -9.13
N ALA A 81 -12.03 12.44 -7.96
CA ALA A 81 -12.25 13.89 -7.84
C ALA A 81 -10.94 14.68 -7.98
N ILE A 82 -9.86 14.15 -7.39
CA ILE A 82 -8.53 14.76 -7.37
C ILE A 82 -7.55 13.66 -7.78
N SER A 83 -6.73 13.94 -8.78
CA SER A 83 -5.64 13.07 -9.22
C SER A 83 -4.39 13.92 -9.32
N GLY A 84 -3.29 13.44 -8.73
CA GLY A 84 -2.01 14.10 -8.78
C GLY A 84 -0.93 13.09 -9.14
N THR A 85 -0.15 13.42 -10.16
CA THR A 85 0.99 12.62 -10.62
C THR A 85 2.23 13.50 -10.50
N ALA A 86 3.26 13.02 -9.80
CA ALA A 86 4.53 13.73 -9.68
C ALA A 86 5.68 12.82 -10.10
N THR A 87 6.68 13.41 -10.75
CA THR A 87 7.91 12.71 -11.15
C THR A 87 9.04 12.86 -10.11
N LYS A 88 8.86 13.74 -9.12
CA LYS A 88 9.91 14.06 -8.12
C LYS A 88 9.44 13.99 -6.68
N THR A 89 8.31 14.63 -6.34
CA THR A 89 7.87 14.80 -4.95
C THR A 89 6.50 14.16 -4.72
N HIS A 90 5.44 14.97 -4.67
CA HIS A 90 4.11 14.55 -4.28
C HIS A 90 3.11 14.91 -5.37
N GLY A 91 2.28 13.95 -5.77
CA GLY A 91 1.15 14.22 -6.66
C GLY A 91 0.05 15.01 -5.94
N VAL A 92 -0.31 14.56 -4.74
CA VAL A 92 -1.25 15.24 -3.84
C VAL A 92 -0.60 15.31 -2.46
N MET A 93 -0.53 16.51 -1.89
CA MET A 93 0.02 16.75 -0.57
C MET A 93 -1.01 17.47 0.29
N GLY A 94 -1.42 16.84 1.39
CA GLY A 94 -2.20 17.48 2.43
C GLY A 94 -1.28 17.86 3.58
N GLN A 95 -1.10 19.16 3.79
CA GLN A 95 -0.29 19.70 4.88
C GLN A 95 -1.14 20.64 5.72
N LEU A 96 -0.99 20.52 7.03
CA LEU A 96 -1.50 21.49 8.00
C LEU A 96 -0.32 22.37 8.43
N THR A 97 -0.45 23.69 8.27
CA THR A 97 0.64 24.65 8.54
C THR A 97 0.43 25.51 9.78
N GLU A 98 -0.76 25.48 10.37
CA GLU A 98 -1.08 26.25 11.58
C GLU A 98 -1.40 25.29 12.71
N ASP A 99 -0.79 25.54 13.88
CA ASP A 99 -1.31 25.07 15.16
C ASP A 99 -2.66 25.75 15.35
N ILE A 100 -3.74 25.06 14.98
CA ILE A 100 -5.08 25.55 15.31
C ILE A 100 -5.20 25.46 16.83
N GLU A 101 -4.96 26.59 17.50
CA GLU A 101 -5.18 26.76 18.93
C GLU A 101 -6.66 26.51 19.25
N THR A 102 -6.94 25.27 19.63
CA THR A 102 -7.92 24.87 20.64
C THR A 102 -9.41 25.17 20.39
N GLY A 103 -10.08 24.16 19.84
CA GLY A 103 -11.39 23.73 20.33
C GLY A 103 -11.36 22.20 20.52
N PRO A 104 -12.01 21.61 21.55
CA PRO A 104 -11.84 20.20 21.94
C PRO A 104 -12.34 19.16 20.91
N THR A 105 -12.79 19.57 19.73
CA THR A 105 -13.52 18.72 18.77
C THR A 105 -12.91 18.66 17.37
N TYR A 106 -11.92 19.49 17.03
CA TYR A 106 -11.37 19.50 15.67
C TYR A 106 -10.06 18.73 15.61
N ARG A 107 -10.14 17.50 15.06
CA ARG A 107 -8.95 16.78 14.59
C ARG A 107 -8.55 17.39 13.26
N CYS A 108 -7.57 18.27 13.29
CA CYS A 108 -6.97 18.81 12.09
C CYS A 108 -6.09 17.72 11.46
N ALA A 109 -6.33 17.39 10.20
CA ALA A 109 -5.56 16.38 9.48
C ALA A 109 -5.24 16.91 8.09
N GLY A 110 -4.01 16.69 7.62
CA GLY A 110 -3.62 17.05 6.26
C GLY A 110 -4.43 16.26 5.21
N VAL A 111 -4.68 14.98 5.47
CA VAL A 111 -5.48 14.10 4.61
C VAL A 111 -6.38 13.23 5.49
N VAL A 112 -7.66 13.11 5.11
CA VAL A 112 -8.62 12.19 5.73
C VAL A 112 -9.20 11.30 4.66
N GLY A 113 -9.04 9.99 4.80
CA GLY A 113 -9.72 8.99 3.96
C GLY A 113 -10.85 8.33 4.73
N VAL A 114 -12.08 8.52 4.26
CA VAL A 114 -13.29 7.91 4.84
C VAL A 114 -13.98 7.07 3.77
N SER A 115 -14.51 5.91 4.15
CA SER A 115 -15.44 5.16 3.31
C SER A 115 -16.73 4.93 4.06
N GLU A 116 -17.85 5.40 3.50
CA GLU A 116 -19.19 5.20 4.04
C GLU A 116 -19.85 3.92 3.49
N ILE A 117 -19.16 3.20 2.60
CA ILE A 117 -19.68 2.01 1.92
C ILE A 117 -18.99 0.78 2.50
N GLU A 118 -19.78 -0.19 2.93
CA GLU A 118 -19.29 -1.47 3.42
C GLU A 118 -18.37 -2.16 2.39
N GLY A 119 -17.24 -2.71 2.86
CA GLY A 119 -16.26 -3.38 2.02
C GLY A 119 -15.41 -2.46 1.13
N LYS A 120 -15.50 -1.14 1.30
CA LYS A 120 -14.65 -0.17 0.60
C LYS A 120 -13.60 0.43 1.55
N HIS A 121 -12.46 0.82 1.00
CA HIS A 121 -11.35 1.38 1.77
C HIS A 121 -11.48 2.90 1.89
N GLY A 122 -11.25 3.46 3.09
CA GLY A 122 -11.11 4.91 3.25
C GLY A 122 -9.80 5.43 2.65
N VAL A 123 -8.71 4.67 2.84
CA VAL A 123 -7.41 4.88 2.20
C VAL A 123 -6.98 3.58 1.55
N TYR A 124 -6.66 3.62 0.26
CA TYR A 124 -6.05 2.50 -0.46
C TYR A 124 -4.69 2.95 -0.98
N ALA A 125 -3.63 2.31 -0.50
CA ALA A 125 -2.26 2.62 -0.88
C ALA A 125 -1.63 1.38 -1.54
N LYS A 126 -1.01 1.56 -2.71
CA LYS A 126 -0.37 0.48 -3.46
C LYS A 126 0.95 0.98 -4.05
N ALA A 127 1.99 0.17 -3.87
CA ALA A 127 3.27 0.32 -4.56
C ALA A 127 3.42 -0.81 -5.60
N PRO A 128 3.68 -0.51 -6.89
CA PRO A 128 3.78 -1.52 -7.94
C PRO A 128 5.11 -2.29 -7.93
N GLN A 129 6.12 -1.80 -7.22
CA GLN A 129 7.46 -2.38 -7.12
C GLN A 129 7.89 -2.38 -5.67
N ASN A 130 8.88 -3.20 -5.30
CA ASN A 130 9.43 -3.38 -3.96
C ASN A 130 9.76 -2.04 -3.26
N THR A 131 8.74 -1.38 -2.71
CA THR A 131 8.81 -0.11 -1.97
C THR A 131 7.60 -0.02 -1.05
N TYR A 132 7.57 1.02 -0.22
CA TYR A 132 6.51 1.24 0.74
C TYR A 132 5.28 1.80 0.04
N ALA A 133 4.18 1.05 0.07
CA ALA A 133 2.88 1.58 -0.34
C ALA A 133 2.41 2.69 0.61
N LEU A 134 2.76 2.57 1.89
CA LEU A 134 2.54 3.56 2.93
C LEU A 134 3.82 3.68 3.76
N TYR A 135 4.38 4.88 3.82
CA TYR A 135 5.51 5.21 4.69
C TYR A 135 5.04 6.23 5.72
N VAL A 136 5.16 5.89 7.00
CA VAL A 136 4.81 6.78 8.11
C VAL A 136 6.10 7.12 8.84
N ARG A 137 6.47 8.40 8.81
CA ARG A 137 7.56 8.94 9.61
C ARG A 137 6.98 9.42 10.93
N GLY A 138 7.32 8.74 12.02
CA GLY A 138 6.78 9.00 13.37
C GLY A 138 5.81 7.90 13.83
N ALA A 139 5.06 8.20 14.89
CA ALA A 139 4.13 7.24 15.47
C ALA A 139 2.86 7.06 14.62
N ALA A 140 2.47 5.81 14.41
CA ALA A 140 1.18 5.45 13.81
C ALA A 140 0.29 4.79 14.87
N HIS A 141 -0.95 5.27 15.00
CA HIS A 141 -1.93 4.70 15.92
C HIS A 141 -3.05 4.01 15.14
N PHE A 142 -3.16 2.69 15.32
CA PHE A 142 -4.21 1.87 14.73
C PHE A 142 -5.11 1.33 15.83
N THR A 143 -6.40 1.69 15.79
CA THR A 143 -7.40 1.21 16.76
C THR A 143 -8.14 -0.04 16.28
N GLY A 144 -7.92 -0.46 15.02
CA GLY A 144 -8.49 -1.67 14.44
C GLY A 144 -7.54 -2.87 14.53
N GLY A 145 -8.02 -4.04 14.11
CA GLY A 145 -7.16 -5.22 13.97
C GLY A 145 -6.18 -5.07 12.81
N ALA A 146 -4.95 -5.58 12.99
CA ALA A 146 -4.02 -5.78 11.89
C ALA A 146 -4.14 -7.22 11.39
N SER A 147 -4.42 -7.41 10.10
CA SER A 147 -4.44 -8.71 9.45
C SER A 147 -3.13 -8.98 8.71
N GLY A 148 -2.79 -10.26 8.55
CA GLY A 148 -1.63 -10.70 7.79
C GLY A 148 -0.37 -10.92 8.63
N CYS A 149 0.76 -11.00 7.93
CA CYS A 149 2.07 -11.27 8.49
C CYS A 149 2.70 -10.00 9.06
N ARG A 150 3.28 -10.07 10.26
CA ARG A 150 4.03 -8.96 10.89
C ARG A 150 5.51 -9.22 10.78
N LEU A 151 6.19 -8.25 10.19
CA LEU A 151 7.64 -8.23 10.07
C LEU A 151 8.21 -7.17 11.00
N ASN A 152 9.33 -7.49 11.64
CA ASN A 152 10.12 -6.54 12.41
C ASN A 152 11.52 -6.42 11.79
N THR A 153 12.14 -5.25 11.97
CA THR A 153 13.50 -4.99 11.47
C THR A 153 14.53 -5.43 12.51
N PHE A 154 15.58 -6.10 12.04
CA PHE A 154 16.74 -6.50 12.82
C PHE A 154 18.02 -6.22 12.04
N ILE A 155 19.17 -6.40 12.68
CA ILE A 155 20.50 -6.43 12.03
C ILE A 155 21.00 -7.87 12.00
N ASN A 156 21.51 -8.30 10.85
CA ASN A 156 22.25 -9.56 10.77
C ASN A 156 23.58 -9.42 11.52
N ALA A 157 23.83 -10.27 12.50
CA ALA A 157 25.07 -10.35 13.26
C ALA A 157 25.56 -11.80 13.36
N SER A 158 25.27 -12.63 12.35
CA SER A 158 25.73 -14.01 12.31
C SER A 158 27.22 -14.16 11.97
N GLY A 159 27.86 -13.10 11.48
CA GLY A 159 29.21 -13.16 10.90
C GLY A 159 29.23 -13.74 9.48
N GLU A 160 28.07 -14.09 8.93
CA GLU A 160 27.91 -14.64 7.59
C GLU A 160 26.58 -14.17 6.95
N ALA A 161 26.28 -14.61 5.72
CA ALA A 161 25.06 -14.19 5.04
C ALA A 161 23.85 -15.02 5.52
N LEU A 162 22.76 -14.34 5.86
CA LEU A 162 21.44 -14.96 6.09
C LEU A 162 20.66 -15.01 4.78
N ASN A 163 19.80 -16.01 4.64
CA ASN A 163 18.95 -16.24 3.49
C ASN A 163 17.47 -16.20 3.88
N THR A 164 16.62 -15.93 2.90
CA THR A 164 15.16 -16.02 3.07
C THR A 164 14.75 -17.41 3.55
N GLY A 165 14.05 -17.45 4.68
CA GLY A 165 13.53 -18.67 5.28
C GLY A 165 14.39 -19.23 6.42
N ASP A 166 15.58 -18.67 6.64
CA ASP A 166 16.41 -19.02 7.77
C ASP A 166 15.72 -18.70 9.10
N ILE A 167 15.86 -19.60 10.07
CA ILE A 167 15.45 -19.38 11.45
C ILE A 167 16.54 -18.63 12.20
N VAL A 168 16.13 -17.55 12.87
CA VAL A 168 17.03 -16.68 13.62
C VAL A 168 16.63 -16.53 15.08
N ARG A 169 17.63 -16.25 15.91
CA ARG A 169 17.50 -15.94 17.33
C ARG A 169 18.16 -14.59 17.65
N LEU A 170 17.86 -14.02 18.82
CA LEU A 170 18.62 -12.88 19.32
C LEU A 170 20.09 -13.27 19.52
N GLU A 171 20.99 -12.40 19.09
CA GLU A 171 22.44 -12.55 19.35
C GLU A 171 22.74 -12.48 20.86
N GLY A 172 21.89 -11.79 21.64
CA GLY A 172 22.06 -11.61 23.08
C GLY A 172 23.09 -10.54 23.46
N THR A 173 23.62 -9.79 22.49
CA THR A 173 24.48 -8.63 22.74
C THR A 173 23.68 -7.40 23.15
N PRO A 174 24.26 -6.47 23.94
CA PRO A 174 23.63 -5.19 24.22
C PRO A 174 23.32 -4.44 22.92
N VAL A 175 22.15 -3.81 22.87
CA VAL A 175 21.75 -3.00 21.71
C VAL A 175 22.65 -1.77 21.59
N THR A 176 23.25 -1.58 20.41
CA THR A 176 24.13 -0.45 20.10
C THR A 176 23.58 0.48 19.03
N GLN A 177 22.45 0.14 18.42
CA GLN A 177 21.82 0.89 17.34
C GLN A 177 20.36 1.16 17.68
N PHE A 178 19.89 2.34 17.33
CA PHE A 178 18.55 2.80 17.62
C PHE A 178 18.00 3.54 16.39
N ILE A 179 16.68 3.45 16.21
CA ILE A 179 15.94 4.08 15.13
C ILE A 179 14.74 4.84 15.70
N GLY A 180 13.99 5.49 14.82
CA GLY A 180 12.81 6.27 15.18
C GLY A 180 13.15 7.70 15.59
N GLU A 181 12.11 8.42 16.01
CA GLU A 181 12.28 9.73 16.61
C GLU A 181 13.06 9.59 17.93
N ASP A 182 13.97 10.54 18.20
CA ASP A 182 14.82 10.57 19.38
C ASP A 182 15.68 9.32 19.67
N ASN A 183 15.85 8.43 18.68
CA ASN A 183 16.59 7.17 18.82
C ASN A 183 16.03 6.28 19.95
N GLU A 184 14.71 6.21 20.10
CA GLU A 184 14.09 5.45 21.19
C GLU A 184 13.81 3.98 20.85
N ILE A 185 13.86 3.59 19.57
CA ILE A 185 13.51 2.23 19.16
C ILE A 185 14.79 1.41 18.98
N PRO A 186 15.09 0.44 19.85
CA PRO A 186 16.29 -0.37 19.73
C PRO A 186 16.25 -1.24 18.48
N LEU A 187 17.35 -1.29 17.74
CA LEU A 187 17.52 -2.19 16.61
C LEU A 187 18.32 -3.41 17.06
N ALA A 188 17.60 -4.49 17.37
CA ALA A 188 18.20 -5.71 17.88
C ALA A 188 18.97 -6.48 16.79
N LYS A 189 20.00 -7.20 17.23
CA LYS A 189 20.82 -8.06 16.39
C LYS A 189 20.35 -9.51 16.47
N VAL A 190 20.37 -10.18 15.32
CA VAL A 190 20.02 -11.59 15.20
C VAL A 190 21.14 -12.40 14.58
N THR A 191 21.20 -13.66 14.95
CA THR A 191 22.13 -14.65 14.39
C THR A 191 21.34 -15.93 14.06
N PHE A 192 22.00 -16.90 13.42
CA PHE A 192 21.41 -18.20 13.20
C PHE A 192 20.92 -18.84 14.49
N ALA A 193 19.76 -19.49 14.42
CA ALA A 193 19.40 -20.49 15.40
C ALA A 193 20.17 -21.78 15.04
N ASP A 194 21.33 -21.96 15.67
CA ASP A 194 22.33 -23.00 15.43
C ASP A 194 22.34 -24.11 16.48
N GLU A 195 21.46 -24.00 17.50
CA GLU A 195 21.25 -25.00 18.53
C GLU A 195 19.85 -25.58 18.44
N ALA A 196 19.73 -26.90 18.59
CA ALA A 196 18.42 -27.55 18.66
C ALA A 196 17.63 -27.02 19.87
N ASN A 197 16.42 -26.52 19.61
CA ASN A 197 15.60 -25.84 20.62
C ASN A 197 16.28 -24.60 21.24
N ALA A 198 17.05 -23.84 20.43
CA ALA A 198 17.61 -22.57 20.86
C ALA A 198 16.52 -21.68 21.48
N GLY A 199 16.77 -21.20 22.69
CA GLY A 199 15.96 -20.14 23.28
C GLY A 199 16.15 -18.82 22.51
N LEU A 200 15.33 -17.83 22.82
CA LEU A 200 15.37 -16.50 22.20
C LEU A 200 15.16 -16.52 20.67
N THR A 201 14.43 -17.52 20.19
CA THR A 201 14.04 -17.60 18.77
C THR A 201 13.16 -16.39 18.44
N MET A 202 13.52 -15.67 17.37
CA MET A 202 12.85 -14.43 17.00
C MET A 202 11.93 -14.56 15.80
N GLY A 203 12.20 -15.50 14.89
CA GLY A 203 11.38 -15.69 13.72
C GLY A 203 12.13 -16.21 12.52
N ILE A 204 11.58 -15.88 11.35
CA ILE A 204 12.02 -16.39 10.06
C ILE A 204 12.45 -15.21 9.18
N VAL A 205 13.64 -15.28 8.60
CA VAL A 205 14.15 -14.26 7.69
C VAL A 205 13.24 -14.14 6.47
N HIS A 206 12.80 -12.93 6.16
CA HIS A 206 11.99 -12.68 4.97
C HIS A 206 12.82 -12.15 3.79
N ARG A 207 13.50 -11.03 3.99
CA ARG A 207 14.30 -10.35 2.97
C ARG A 207 15.13 -9.23 3.60
N LYS A 208 16.08 -8.71 2.83
CA LYS A 208 16.79 -7.47 3.13
C LYS A 208 15.82 -6.31 3.40
N ALA A 209 16.06 -5.54 4.45
CA ALA A 209 15.30 -4.33 4.70
C ALA A 209 15.63 -3.29 3.64
N MET A 210 14.61 -2.59 3.14
CA MET A 210 14.84 -1.51 2.19
C MET A 210 15.42 -0.32 2.97
N PRO A 211 16.50 0.30 2.50
CA PRO A 211 16.97 1.53 3.12
C PRO A 211 15.84 2.57 3.08
N LEU A 212 15.67 3.28 4.19
CA LEU A 212 14.84 4.49 4.18
C LEU A 212 15.44 5.44 3.14
N GLY A 213 14.61 6.03 2.27
CA GLY A 213 15.06 6.69 1.03
C GLY A 213 16.12 7.79 1.17
N ASP A 214 16.36 8.31 2.38
CA ASP A 214 17.37 9.33 2.68
C ASP A 214 18.66 8.76 3.32
N VAL A 215 18.68 7.47 3.65
CA VAL A 215 19.84 6.80 4.24
C VAL A 215 20.53 6.02 3.12
N PRO A 216 21.77 6.36 2.73
CA PRO A 216 22.55 5.55 1.81
C PRO A 216 22.60 4.12 2.36
N GLY A 217 22.16 3.15 1.56
CA GLY A 217 22.28 1.75 1.95
C GLY A 217 23.75 1.46 2.26
N THR A 218 24.04 1.10 3.52
CA THR A 218 25.39 0.72 3.96
C THR A 218 25.76 -0.67 3.48
N GLY A 219 24.80 -1.40 2.91
CA GLY A 219 24.97 -2.74 2.42
C GLY A 219 25.89 -2.80 1.20
N THR A 220 27.03 -3.48 1.35
CA THR A 220 27.91 -3.86 0.24
C THR A 220 27.47 -5.16 -0.44
N GLY A 221 26.31 -5.70 -0.05
CA GLY A 221 25.77 -6.97 -0.53
C GLY A 221 25.29 -6.97 -1.98
N THR A 222 24.94 -8.16 -2.46
CA THR A 222 24.38 -8.41 -3.79
C THR A 222 23.00 -7.73 -3.95
N ASP A 223 22.57 -7.47 -5.19
CA ASP A 223 21.22 -6.96 -5.51
C ASP A 223 20.10 -7.99 -5.25
N ASP A 224 20.46 -9.18 -4.72
CA ASP A 224 19.51 -10.23 -4.38
C ASP A 224 18.85 -9.94 -3.02
N PRO A 225 17.55 -9.60 -2.98
CA PRO A 225 16.86 -9.29 -1.73
C PRO A 225 16.71 -10.52 -0.81
N SER A 226 16.99 -11.73 -1.32
CA SER A 226 16.87 -12.96 -0.57
C SER A 226 18.13 -13.36 0.21
N THR A 227 19.26 -12.70 -0.03
CA THR A 227 20.53 -12.86 0.67
C THR A 227 20.88 -11.58 1.43
N ILE A 228 21.21 -11.69 2.72
CA ILE A 228 21.44 -10.55 3.62
C ILE A 228 22.83 -10.70 4.22
N ALA A 229 23.76 -9.79 3.90
CA ALA A 229 25.12 -9.86 4.44
C ALA A 229 25.18 -9.52 5.94
N ASP A 230 26.27 -9.91 6.61
CA ASP A 230 26.53 -9.52 8.00
C ASP A 230 26.55 -7.98 8.14
N GLY A 231 25.94 -7.48 9.21
CA GLY A 231 25.77 -6.05 9.47
C GLY A 231 24.62 -5.38 8.70
N GLU A 232 23.96 -6.06 7.76
CA GLU A 232 22.82 -5.49 7.02
C GLU A 232 21.50 -5.61 7.80
N GLU A 233 20.59 -4.67 7.56
CA GLU A 233 19.23 -4.71 8.08
C GLU A 233 18.36 -5.72 7.32
N LEU A 234 17.48 -6.41 8.04
CA LEU A 234 16.57 -7.40 7.49
C LEU A 234 15.20 -7.35 8.12
N PHE A 235 14.20 -7.83 7.37
CA PHE A 235 12.88 -8.12 7.90
C PHE A 235 12.79 -9.57 8.36
N VAL A 236 12.34 -9.77 9.60
CA VAL A 236 12.06 -11.08 10.18
C VAL A 236 10.57 -11.19 10.46
N VAL A 237 9.96 -12.28 9.98
CA VAL A 237 8.58 -12.64 10.29
C VAL A 237 8.49 -13.09 11.74
N THR A 238 7.71 -12.39 12.53
CA THR A 238 7.52 -12.72 13.96
C THR A 238 6.12 -13.26 14.27
N HIS A 239 5.12 -12.93 13.43
CA HIS A 239 3.73 -13.33 13.62
C HIS A 239 3.00 -13.48 12.28
N GLY A 240 2.11 -14.47 12.18
CA GLY A 240 1.22 -14.68 11.03
C GLY A 240 1.61 -15.88 10.17
N CYS A 241 0.99 -16.04 9.00
CA CYS A 241 1.31 -17.13 8.08
C CYS A 241 2.44 -16.75 7.13
N TYR A 242 3.42 -17.65 6.94
CA TYR A 242 4.57 -17.44 6.08
C TYR A 242 4.88 -18.70 5.27
N ALA A 243 5.17 -18.53 3.98
CA ALA A 243 5.29 -19.65 3.03
C ALA A 243 6.71 -20.25 2.92
N LYS A 244 7.71 -19.57 3.48
CA LYS A 244 9.12 -19.95 3.31
C LYS A 244 9.78 -20.18 4.65
N CYS A 245 9.43 -21.25 5.35
CA CYS A 245 10.18 -21.70 6.52
C CYS A 245 11.13 -22.80 6.09
N GLN A 246 12.45 -22.58 6.24
CA GLN A 246 13.42 -23.61 5.90
C GLN A 246 13.40 -24.71 6.96
N CYS A 247 13.13 -25.94 6.54
CA CYS A 247 12.86 -27.08 7.39
C CYS A 247 13.77 -28.26 7.08
N LYS A 248 14.04 -29.07 8.11
CA LYS A 248 14.81 -30.29 8.03
C LYS A 248 14.18 -31.37 8.89
N VAL A 249 14.29 -32.61 8.43
CA VAL A 249 14.01 -33.80 9.22
C VAL A 249 15.35 -34.30 9.77
N ASP A 250 15.54 -34.19 11.09
CA ASP A 250 16.80 -34.55 11.74
C ASP A 250 16.96 -36.07 11.91
N SER A 251 15.86 -36.82 11.94
CA SER A 251 15.87 -38.28 12.13
C SER A 251 14.66 -38.96 11.48
N PRO A 252 14.79 -40.23 11.02
CA PRO A 252 13.65 -40.99 10.49
C PRO A 252 12.49 -41.08 11.49
N GLY A 253 11.25 -40.89 11.04
CA GLY A 253 10.08 -40.86 11.93
C GLY A 253 9.82 -39.48 12.57
N GLU A 254 10.66 -38.48 12.30
CA GLU A 254 10.44 -37.08 12.70
C GLU A 254 9.95 -36.22 11.52
N GLU A 255 9.22 -36.83 10.58
CA GLU A 255 8.59 -36.09 9.50
C GLU A 255 7.68 -35.01 10.08
N ILE A 256 7.71 -33.83 9.47
CA ILE A 256 6.85 -32.72 9.84
C ILE A 256 5.49 -32.98 9.21
N ASN A 257 4.44 -32.92 10.03
CA ASN A 257 3.06 -33.03 9.58
C ASN A 257 2.32 -31.71 9.85
N VAL A 258 1.24 -31.47 9.11
CA VAL A 258 0.37 -30.31 9.33
C VAL A 258 -0.08 -30.26 10.80
N GLY A 259 0.12 -29.10 11.44
CA GLY A 259 -0.23 -28.85 12.84
C GLY A 259 0.89 -29.14 13.84
N ASP A 260 1.97 -29.80 13.41
CA ASP A 260 3.15 -30.04 14.25
C ASP A 260 3.76 -28.71 14.70
N LEU A 261 4.21 -28.69 15.95
CA LEU A 261 4.96 -27.59 16.52
C LEU A 261 6.38 -27.58 15.94
N LEU A 262 6.92 -26.40 15.63
CA LEU A 262 8.25 -26.23 15.06
C LEU A 262 9.20 -25.49 16.01
N THR A 263 10.45 -25.93 16.02
CA THR A 263 11.56 -25.43 16.86
C THR A 263 12.84 -25.40 16.01
N PRO A 264 13.88 -24.62 16.38
CA PRO A 264 15.17 -24.67 15.70
C PRO A 264 15.80 -26.07 15.68
N SER A 265 16.42 -26.42 14.55
CA SER A 265 17.31 -27.58 14.39
C SER A 265 18.73 -27.26 14.88
N ALA A 266 19.55 -28.29 15.06
CA ALA A 266 20.99 -28.12 15.24
C ALA A 266 21.70 -27.74 13.91
N THR A 267 21.01 -27.82 12.78
CA THR A 267 21.51 -27.27 11.51
C THR A 267 21.15 -25.78 11.46
N PRO A 268 22.15 -24.86 11.40
CA PRO A 268 21.90 -23.42 11.41
C PRO A 268 20.86 -22.98 10.37
N GLY A 269 19.87 -22.23 10.81
CA GLY A 269 18.84 -21.67 9.93
C GLY A 269 17.66 -22.61 9.63
N TYR A 270 17.69 -23.86 10.09
CA TYR A 270 16.61 -24.82 9.84
C TYR A 270 15.66 -24.95 11.03
N ALA A 271 14.37 -25.12 10.74
CA ALA A 271 13.36 -25.59 11.68
C ALA A 271 13.20 -27.12 11.60
N LYS A 272 12.72 -27.71 12.69
CA LYS A 272 12.33 -29.12 12.77
C LYS A 272 11.08 -29.30 13.62
N LYS A 273 10.52 -30.50 13.61
CA LYS A 273 9.46 -30.90 14.53
C LYS A 273 9.91 -30.77 15.99
N ALA A 274 9.10 -30.12 16.80
CA ALA A 274 9.32 -30.01 18.24
C ALA A 274 8.80 -31.27 18.94
N VAL A 275 9.71 -32.03 19.57
CA VAL A 275 9.36 -33.21 20.38
C VAL A 275 9.10 -32.80 21.84
N GLU A 276 9.90 -31.87 22.36
CA GLU A 276 9.80 -31.32 23.72
C GLU A 276 9.95 -29.79 23.67
N PRO A 277 8.88 -29.06 23.28
CA PRO A 277 8.97 -27.64 23.03
C PRO A 277 9.35 -26.86 24.29
N LYS A 278 10.39 -26.02 24.19
CA LYS A 278 10.81 -25.13 25.26
C LYS A 278 10.21 -23.74 25.03
N ILE A 279 9.90 -23.06 26.13
CA ILE A 279 9.48 -21.66 26.06
C ILE A 279 10.60 -20.84 25.40
N GLY A 280 10.23 -20.00 24.44
CA GLY A 280 11.17 -19.18 23.67
C GLY A 280 11.95 -19.91 22.56
N SER A 281 11.74 -21.22 22.36
CA SER A 281 12.27 -21.96 21.19
C SER A 281 11.21 -22.24 20.13
N MET A 282 9.95 -21.91 20.41
CA MET A 282 8.84 -22.19 19.53
C MET A 282 8.76 -21.16 18.40
N ILE A 283 8.83 -21.63 17.16
CA ILE A 283 8.65 -20.79 15.97
C ILE A 283 7.16 -20.64 15.65
N GLY A 284 6.44 -21.76 15.68
CA GLY A 284 5.06 -21.80 15.21
C GLY A 284 4.54 -23.22 14.96
N LYS A 285 3.57 -23.31 14.05
CA LYS A 285 2.95 -24.55 13.58
C LYS A 285 3.13 -24.76 12.09
N ALA A 286 3.44 -26.00 11.68
CA ALA A 286 3.48 -26.38 10.28
C ALA A 286 2.08 -26.29 9.65
N LEU A 287 2.00 -25.73 8.45
CA LEU A 287 0.79 -25.71 7.61
C LEU A 287 0.88 -26.70 6.45
N GLU A 288 2.07 -27.26 6.21
CA GLU A 288 2.37 -28.28 5.20
C GLU A 288 3.19 -29.40 5.84
N SER A 289 3.14 -30.58 5.23
CA SER A 289 3.99 -31.71 5.64
C SER A 289 5.34 -31.67 4.94
N PHE A 290 6.38 -32.21 5.57
CA PHE A 290 7.73 -32.31 5.02
C PHE A 290 8.42 -33.60 5.47
N SER A 291 8.83 -34.42 4.50
CA SER A 291 9.49 -35.70 4.72
C SER A 291 11.02 -35.61 4.71
N GLY A 292 11.60 -34.52 4.19
CA GLY A 292 13.05 -34.35 4.11
C GLY A 292 13.69 -35.25 3.06
N GLY A 293 12.93 -35.65 2.04
CA GLY A 293 13.42 -36.46 0.94
C GLY A 293 14.51 -35.74 0.13
N GLU A 294 15.44 -36.50 -0.43
CA GLU A 294 16.47 -35.95 -1.32
C GLU A 294 15.82 -35.26 -2.54
N GLY A 295 16.13 -33.98 -2.75
CA GLY A 295 15.55 -33.17 -3.82
C GLY A 295 14.22 -32.49 -3.50
N GLU A 296 13.66 -32.68 -2.29
CA GLU A 296 12.54 -31.88 -1.81
C GLU A 296 12.98 -30.44 -1.54
N ASP A 297 12.11 -29.47 -1.85
CA ASP A 297 12.30 -28.09 -1.48
C ASP A 297 12.23 -27.99 0.06
N PRO A 298 13.27 -27.49 0.77
CA PRO A 298 13.24 -27.44 2.22
C PRO A 298 12.27 -26.38 2.76
N TYR A 299 11.52 -25.65 1.93
CA TYR A 299 10.54 -24.67 2.39
C TYR A 299 9.16 -25.28 2.61
N ILE A 300 8.57 -24.98 3.77
CA ILE A 300 7.14 -25.19 4.03
C ILE A 300 6.44 -23.92 4.50
N ALA A 301 5.13 -23.89 4.32
CA ALA A 301 4.26 -22.91 4.95
C ALA A 301 4.10 -23.18 6.45
N VAL A 302 4.12 -22.10 7.24
CA VAL A 302 4.02 -22.12 8.70
C VAL A 302 3.15 -20.98 9.22
N PHE A 303 2.48 -21.23 10.34
CA PHE A 303 1.87 -20.21 11.18
C PHE A 303 2.87 -19.83 12.27
N VAL A 304 3.52 -18.67 12.11
CA VAL A 304 4.49 -18.11 13.04
C VAL A 304 3.76 -17.45 14.21
N ASN A 305 4.13 -17.84 15.42
CA ASN A 305 3.61 -17.26 16.65
C ASN A 305 4.68 -17.35 17.73
N ILE A 306 5.63 -16.41 17.67
CA ILE A 306 6.72 -16.32 18.63
C ILE A 306 6.13 -15.80 19.96
N GLN A 307 6.28 -16.58 21.03
CA GLN A 307 5.79 -16.28 22.37
C GLN A 307 6.83 -15.57 23.23
#